data_AF-A0AAV1IL82-F1
#
_entry.id   AF-A0AAV1IL82-F1
#
_cell.length_a   1.000
_cell.length_b   1.000
_cell.length_c   1.000
_cell.angle_alpha   90.00
_cell.angle_beta   90.00
_cell.angle_gamma   90.00
#
_symmetry.space_group_name_H-M   'P 1'
#
loop_
_entity.id
_entity.type
_entity.pdbx_description
1 polymer ?
#
loop_
_entity_poly.entity_id
_entity_poly.type
_entity_poly.pdbx_seq_one_letter_code
_entity_poly.pdbx_strand_id
1 'polypeptide(L)'
;MQCGGPASLLSLPIDATLRTFALLDICDVFSVISTCRALRALGRDNELWRQLADTKWGSKAISLSAESGIAGPETWFAFCQHRMCIKQHRRSPLDLIQEQYSDPWQHLVCCLLCSRTTGGPTIRNAILGFLDAYPTPSAVLGASNRELEECIGPLGLMEVRRKALQQMSHDFFAKAWEDPSHFYGCGKFASDSWRIFCRSQTCAKGVEDATLKRYLRWLNTGKLEAKAKAGGKPAGRRAAAKRKLDTLPPARVLRSGRKR
;
A
#
# COMPACT_ATOMS: atom_id res chain seq x y z
N MET A 1 16.24 -14.62 -41.08
CA MET A 1 15.94 -13.92 -39.81
C MET A 1 15.71 -14.99 -38.75
N GLN A 2 16.70 -15.25 -37.90
CA GLN A 2 16.50 -16.17 -36.77
C GLN A 2 15.64 -15.43 -35.73
N CYS A 3 14.41 -15.89 -35.54
CA CYS A 3 13.60 -15.49 -34.39
C CYS A 3 14.35 -15.98 -33.14
N GLY A 4 15.01 -15.05 -32.43
CA GLY A 4 15.63 -15.33 -31.14
C GLY A 4 14.61 -15.98 -30.23
N GLY A 5 15.01 -17.05 -29.54
CA GLY A 5 14.16 -17.72 -28.54
C GLY A 5 13.66 -16.74 -27.47
N PRO A 6 12.69 -17.15 -26.64
CA PRO A 6 12.13 -16.27 -25.61
C PRO A 6 13.25 -15.70 -24.74
N ALA A 7 13.29 -14.37 -24.61
CA ALA A 7 14.27 -13.68 -23.79
C ALA A 7 14.15 -14.16 -22.33
N SER A 8 15.26 -14.62 -21.76
CA SER A 8 15.33 -15.03 -20.34
C SER A 8 15.67 -13.81 -19.49
N LEU A 9 15.09 -13.70 -18.28
CA LEU A 9 15.48 -12.68 -17.30
C LEU A 9 17.00 -12.68 -17.04
N LEU A 10 17.62 -13.87 -17.07
CA LEU A 10 19.08 -14.03 -16.89
C LEU A 10 19.91 -13.54 -18.08
N SER A 11 19.29 -13.32 -19.24
CA SER A 11 19.95 -12.75 -20.42
C SER A 11 19.81 -11.24 -20.53
N LEU A 12 19.02 -10.62 -19.64
CA LEU A 12 18.84 -9.17 -19.64
C LEU A 12 20.04 -8.47 -18.99
N PRO A 13 20.42 -7.27 -19.46
CA PRO A 13 21.31 -6.39 -18.72
C PRO A 13 20.79 -6.11 -17.31
N ILE A 14 21.70 -5.89 -16.36
CA ILE A 14 21.33 -5.67 -14.95
C ILE A 14 20.32 -4.53 -14.78
N ASP A 15 20.49 -3.43 -15.51
CA ASP A 15 19.56 -2.28 -15.51
C ASP A 15 18.14 -2.66 -15.93
N ALA A 16 17.99 -3.56 -16.89
CA ALA A 16 16.68 -4.03 -17.36
C ALA A 16 16.03 -4.96 -16.33
N THR A 17 16.82 -5.81 -15.67
CA THR A 17 16.36 -6.65 -14.56
C THR A 17 15.90 -5.80 -13.38
N LEU A 18 16.64 -4.77 -13.02
CA LEU A 18 16.29 -3.83 -11.95
C LEU A 18 15.02 -3.05 -12.27
N ARG A 19 14.88 -2.53 -13.48
CA ARG A 19 13.63 -1.88 -13.93
C ARG A 19 12.45 -2.85 -13.87
N THR A 20 12.66 -4.11 -14.20
CA THR A 20 11.62 -5.14 -14.08
C THR A 20 11.25 -5.34 -12.61
N PHE A 21 12.22 -5.55 -11.72
CA PHE A 21 11.97 -5.72 -10.29
C PHE A 21 11.34 -4.48 -9.63
N ALA A 22 11.68 -3.29 -10.12
CA ALA A 22 11.09 -2.04 -9.69
C ALA A 22 9.59 -1.93 -10.03
N LEU A 23 9.11 -2.64 -11.06
CA LEU A 23 7.69 -2.68 -11.43
C LEU A 23 6.91 -3.79 -10.73
N LEU A 24 7.61 -4.81 -10.21
CA LEU A 24 6.99 -5.93 -9.51
C LEU A 24 6.71 -5.60 -8.05
N ASP A 25 5.66 -6.19 -7.48
CA ASP A 25 5.53 -6.23 -6.03
C ASP A 25 6.72 -6.97 -5.43
N ILE A 26 7.17 -6.55 -4.24
CA ILE A 26 8.37 -7.14 -3.66
C ILE A 26 8.21 -8.65 -3.38
N CYS A 27 6.99 -9.10 -3.08
CA CYS A 27 6.68 -10.52 -2.95
C CYS A 27 6.96 -11.29 -4.24
N ASP A 28 6.69 -10.68 -5.39
CA ASP A 28 6.96 -11.27 -6.70
C ASP A 28 8.45 -11.24 -7.02
N VAL A 29 9.17 -10.17 -6.64
CA VAL A 29 10.64 -10.14 -6.73
C VAL A 29 11.24 -11.31 -5.93
N PHE A 30 10.81 -11.51 -4.68
CA PHE A 30 11.25 -12.63 -3.84
C PHE A 30 10.89 -13.99 -4.45
N SER A 31 9.71 -14.11 -5.04
CA SER A 31 9.27 -15.33 -5.73
C SER A 31 10.17 -15.63 -6.93
N VAL A 32 10.45 -14.63 -7.76
CA VAL A 32 11.30 -14.73 -8.95
C VAL A 32 12.74 -15.10 -8.58
N ILE A 33 13.36 -14.40 -7.64
CA ILE A 33 14.75 -14.70 -7.23
C ILE A 33 14.90 -16.10 -6.60
N SER A 34 13.81 -16.69 -6.11
CA SER A 34 13.84 -18.02 -5.50
C SER A 34 13.78 -19.17 -6.51
N THR A 35 13.40 -18.90 -7.77
CA THR A 35 13.06 -19.93 -8.77
C THR A 35 14.24 -20.78 -9.26
N CYS A 36 15.46 -20.24 -9.33
CA CYS A 36 16.62 -20.98 -9.82
C CYS A 36 17.93 -20.50 -9.16
N ARG A 37 19.02 -21.29 -9.32
CA ARG A 37 20.32 -21.00 -8.70
C ARG A 37 20.88 -19.63 -9.11
N ALA A 38 20.80 -19.29 -10.39
CA ALA A 38 21.35 -18.04 -10.91
C ALA A 38 20.59 -16.82 -10.37
N LEU A 39 19.26 -16.85 -10.39
CA LEU A 39 18.43 -15.77 -9.82
C LEU A 39 18.57 -15.67 -8.30
N ARG A 40 18.82 -16.79 -7.62
CA ARG A 40 19.10 -16.79 -6.18
C ARG A 40 20.45 -16.15 -5.85
N ALA A 41 21.44 -16.26 -6.74
CA ALA A 41 22.71 -15.56 -6.58
C ALA A 41 22.50 -14.04 -6.71
N LEU A 42 21.67 -13.60 -7.66
CA LEU A 42 21.28 -12.20 -7.79
C LEU A 42 20.60 -11.67 -6.52
N GLY A 43 19.69 -12.45 -5.91
CA GLY A 43 19.05 -12.08 -4.65
C GLY A 43 19.98 -11.93 -3.44
N ARG A 44 21.24 -12.40 -3.53
CA ARG A 44 22.27 -12.21 -2.50
C ARG A 44 23.14 -10.98 -2.73
N ASP A 45 22.98 -10.31 -3.87
CA ASP A 45 23.73 -9.11 -4.19
C ASP A 45 23.13 -7.91 -3.43
N ASN A 46 23.89 -7.34 -2.49
CA ASN A 46 23.46 -6.18 -1.73
C ASN A 46 23.28 -4.94 -2.62
N GLU A 47 24.03 -4.82 -3.71
CA GLU A 47 23.94 -3.69 -4.62
C GLU A 47 22.60 -3.70 -5.37
N LEU A 48 22.09 -4.90 -5.71
CA LEU A 48 20.73 -5.05 -6.24
C LEU A 48 19.69 -4.45 -5.27
N TRP A 49 19.78 -4.78 -3.99
CA TRP A 49 18.81 -4.30 -2.97
C TRP A 49 18.93 -2.80 -2.73
N ARG A 50 20.16 -2.26 -2.78
CA ARG A 50 20.39 -0.80 -2.76
C ARG A 50 19.69 -0.10 -3.91
N GLN A 51 19.91 -0.58 -5.14
CA GLN A 51 19.31 0.03 -6.33
C GLN A 51 17.78 -0.16 -6.38
N LEU A 52 17.29 -1.27 -5.85
CA LEU A 52 15.85 -1.49 -5.71
C LEU A 52 15.23 -0.54 -4.69
N ALA A 53 15.89 -0.29 -3.55
CA ALA A 53 15.44 0.71 -2.57
C ALA A 53 15.39 2.11 -3.18
N ASP A 54 16.42 2.51 -3.93
CA ASP A 54 16.45 3.78 -4.65
C ASP A 54 15.30 3.89 -5.66
N THR A 55 15.05 2.83 -6.44
CA THR A 55 13.99 2.86 -7.45
C THR A 55 12.59 2.85 -6.83
N LYS A 56 12.38 2.08 -5.75
CA LYS A 56 11.08 1.96 -5.08
C LYS A 56 10.74 3.16 -4.21
N TRP A 57 11.73 3.76 -3.58
CA TRP A 57 11.51 4.77 -2.55
C TRP A 57 12.19 6.12 -2.81
N GLY A 58 13.01 6.22 -3.85
CA GLY A 58 13.76 7.41 -4.25
C GLY A 58 15.09 7.59 -3.49
N SER A 59 15.87 8.58 -3.94
CA SER A 59 17.26 8.81 -3.52
C SER A 59 17.46 9.13 -2.05
N LYS A 60 16.43 9.62 -1.34
CA LYS A 60 16.52 9.82 0.12
C LYS A 60 16.62 8.51 0.88
N ALA A 61 16.18 7.39 0.30
CA ALA A 61 16.41 6.08 0.88
C ALA A 61 17.91 5.79 1.02
N ILE A 62 18.72 6.21 0.04
CA ILE A 62 20.18 6.00 0.04
C ILE A 62 20.88 7.00 0.96
N SER A 63 20.60 8.29 0.82
CA SER A 63 21.32 9.31 1.58
C SER A 63 21.05 9.20 3.07
N LEU A 64 19.78 9.10 3.48
CA LEU A 64 19.40 9.11 4.90
C LEU A 64 19.79 7.83 5.64
N SER A 65 19.71 6.67 4.98
CA SER A 65 20.13 5.41 5.59
C SER A 65 21.64 5.36 5.80
N ALA A 66 22.41 5.96 4.89
CA ALA A 66 23.86 6.06 4.99
C ALA A 66 24.28 7.06 6.07
N GLU A 67 23.69 8.25 6.09
CA GLU A 67 23.92 9.28 7.13
C GLU A 67 23.62 8.74 8.54
N SER A 68 22.59 7.92 8.67
CA SER A 68 22.18 7.34 9.96
C SER A 68 22.91 6.05 10.32
N GLY A 69 23.79 5.54 9.46
CA GLY A 69 24.53 4.28 9.67
C GLY A 69 23.67 3.02 9.74
N ILE A 70 22.40 3.09 9.31
CA ILE A 70 21.45 1.97 9.39
C ILE A 70 21.62 1.00 8.24
N ALA A 71 21.95 1.54 7.05
CA ALA A 71 22.32 0.72 5.91
C ALA A 71 23.78 1.02 5.54
N GLY A 72 24.58 -0.04 5.51
CA GLY A 72 25.94 -0.06 4.97
C GLY A 72 25.99 -0.90 3.70
N PRO A 73 27.17 -1.02 3.06
CA PRO A 73 27.35 -1.75 1.80
C PRO A 73 26.83 -3.20 1.85
N GLU A 74 26.87 -3.84 3.02
CA GLU A 74 26.49 -5.25 3.20
C GLU A 74 25.11 -5.48 3.85
N THR A 75 24.34 -4.44 4.16
CA THR A 75 23.10 -4.57 4.95
C THR A 75 21.82 -4.17 4.21
N TRP A 76 21.93 -3.88 2.91
CA TRP A 76 20.79 -3.46 2.08
C TRP A 76 19.69 -4.51 1.96
N PHE A 77 20.06 -5.79 1.90
CA PHE A 77 19.06 -6.86 1.95
C PHE A 77 18.22 -6.79 3.23
N ALA A 78 18.85 -6.73 4.40
CA ALA A 78 18.16 -6.67 5.68
C ALA A 78 17.32 -5.38 5.82
N PHE A 79 17.87 -4.25 5.35
CA PHE A 79 17.18 -2.97 5.30
C PHE A 79 15.88 -3.06 4.50
N CYS A 80 15.94 -3.60 3.27
CA CYS A 80 14.79 -3.78 2.39
C CYS A 80 13.81 -4.81 2.94
N GLN A 81 14.30 -5.97 3.41
CA GLN A 81 13.47 -7.03 3.96
C GLN A 81 12.61 -6.54 5.14
N HIS A 82 13.14 -5.62 5.94
CA HIS A 82 12.38 -5.03 7.03
C HIS A 82 11.32 -4.05 6.53
N ARG A 83 11.64 -3.22 5.53
CA ARG A 83 10.82 -2.07 5.10
C ARG A 83 9.90 -2.37 3.93
N MET A 84 10.08 -3.49 3.24
CA MET A 84 9.23 -3.96 2.14
C MET A 84 8.34 -5.11 2.61
N CYS A 85 7.13 -5.20 2.05
CA CYS A 85 6.18 -6.25 2.42
C CYS A 85 6.30 -7.49 1.55
N ILE A 86 6.92 -8.54 2.07
CA ILE A 86 7.13 -9.80 1.33
C ILE A 86 5.84 -10.67 1.32
N LYS A 87 4.75 -10.18 1.89
CA LYS A 87 3.52 -10.95 2.08
C LYS A 87 2.35 -10.25 1.41
N GLN A 88 1.57 -11.01 0.65
CA GLN A 88 0.30 -10.53 0.11
C GLN A 88 -0.80 -10.72 1.16
N HIS A 89 -1.60 -9.69 1.40
CA HIS A 89 -2.81 -9.79 2.19
C HIS A 89 -4.02 -10.06 1.27
N ARG A 90 -5.11 -10.60 1.82
CA ARG A 90 -6.32 -10.90 1.04
C ARG A 90 -7.25 -9.69 1.02
N ARG A 91 -7.79 -9.38 -0.16
CA ARG A 91 -8.88 -8.41 -0.30
C ARG A 91 -10.14 -8.93 0.38
N SER A 92 -10.66 -8.15 1.33
CA SER A 92 -11.89 -8.42 2.04
C SER A 92 -13.06 -7.65 1.42
N PRO A 93 -14.31 -8.12 1.61
CA PRO A 93 -15.46 -7.33 1.20
C PRO A 93 -15.75 -6.13 2.14
N LEU A 94 -14.88 -5.86 3.13
CA LEU A 94 -14.89 -4.58 3.86
C LEU A 94 -14.26 -3.44 3.03
N ASP A 95 -13.49 -3.78 1.99
CA ASP A 95 -12.82 -2.82 1.10
C ASP A 95 -12.02 -1.78 1.88
N LEU A 96 -11.20 -2.19 2.85
CA LEU A 96 -10.41 -1.23 3.62
C LEU A 96 -9.36 -0.57 2.73
N ILE A 97 -9.16 0.74 2.86
CA ILE A 97 -8.16 1.47 2.03
C ILE A 97 -6.75 0.91 2.24
N GLN A 98 -6.47 0.43 3.45
CA GLN A 98 -5.26 -0.30 3.84
C GLN A 98 -4.98 -1.51 2.95
N GLU A 99 -6.02 -2.21 2.48
CA GLU A 99 -5.85 -3.36 1.61
C GLU A 99 -5.39 -2.97 0.20
N GLN A 100 -5.35 -1.68 -0.16
CA GLN A 100 -4.92 -1.26 -1.50
C GLN A 100 -3.41 -1.15 -1.63
N TYR A 101 -2.67 -1.10 -0.51
CA TYR A 101 -1.25 -0.75 -0.51
C TYR A 101 -0.45 -1.79 0.26
N SER A 102 0.26 -2.64 -0.49
CA SER A 102 1.15 -3.66 0.06
C SER A 102 2.44 -3.03 0.61
N ASP A 103 2.91 -1.93 0.02
CA ASP A 103 4.11 -1.22 0.49
C ASP A 103 3.89 -0.65 1.91
N PRO A 104 4.75 -0.99 2.88
CA PRO A 104 4.57 -0.56 4.27
C PRO A 104 4.51 0.95 4.47
N TRP A 105 5.23 1.75 3.68
CA TRP A 105 5.17 3.20 3.81
C TRP A 105 3.85 3.75 3.27
N GLN A 106 3.43 3.33 2.08
CA GLN A 106 2.12 3.74 1.52
C GLN A 106 0.96 3.31 2.42
N HIS A 107 1.07 2.12 3.03
CA HIS A 107 0.12 1.63 4.02
C HIS A 107 0.04 2.53 5.26
N LEU A 108 1.19 2.99 5.76
CA LEU A 108 1.23 3.91 6.91
C LEU A 108 0.69 5.29 6.54
N VAL A 109 0.94 5.79 5.32
CA VAL A 109 0.29 6.99 4.78
C VAL A 109 -1.24 6.84 4.83
N CYS A 110 -1.77 5.69 4.39
CA CYS A 110 -3.20 5.42 4.47
C CYS A 110 -3.72 5.48 5.90
N CYS A 111 -3.03 4.84 6.85
CA CYS A 111 -3.41 4.83 8.26
C CYS A 111 -3.41 6.24 8.86
N LEU A 112 -2.38 7.04 8.57
CA LEU A 112 -2.23 8.41 9.05
C LEU A 112 -3.35 9.29 8.48
N LEU A 113 -3.59 9.23 7.17
CA LEU A 113 -4.58 10.05 6.47
C LEU A 113 -6.03 9.66 6.76
N CYS A 114 -6.34 8.39 7.02
CA CYS A 114 -7.69 7.98 7.42
C CYS A 114 -7.98 8.16 8.91
N SER A 115 -6.95 8.41 9.74
CA SER A 115 -7.12 8.57 11.18
C SER A 115 -7.90 9.86 11.51
N ARG A 116 -8.84 9.75 12.46
CA ARG A 116 -9.66 10.88 12.96
C ARG A 116 -10.39 11.67 11.87
N THR A 117 -10.69 11.03 10.73
CA THR A 117 -11.48 11.61 9.64
C THR A 117 -12.70 10.73 9.37
N THR A 118 -13.81 11.35 9.00
CA THR A 118 -15.04 10.68 8.57
C THR A 118 -15.31 11.01 7.10
N GLY A 119 -16.09 10.17 6.42
CA GLY A 119 -16.40 10.33 5.00
C GLY A 119 -15.51 9.48 4.11
N GLY A 120 -15.96 8.25 3.85
CA GLY A 120 -15.23 7.26 3.05
C GLY A 120 -14.75 7.80 1.68
N PRO A 121 -15.61 8.43 0.86
CA PRO A 121 -15.20 8.99 -0.43
C PRO A 121 -14.11 10.08 -0.31
N THR A 122 -14.26 11.01 0.63
CA THR A 122 -13.27 12.09 0.86
C THR A 122 -11.91 11.52 1.25
N ILE A 123 -11.89 10.58 2.20
CA ILE A 123 -10.67 9.91 2.65
C ILE A 123 -9.99 9.18 1.48
N ARG A 124 -10.76 8.39 0.72
CA ARG A 124 -10.21 7.64 -0.42
C ARG A 124 -9.66 8.57 -1.50
N ASN A 125 -10.41 9.59 -1.91
CA ASN A 125 -9.99 10.51 -2.96
C ASN A 125 -8.72 11.28 -2.55
N ALA A 126 -8.63 11.72 -1.30
CA ALA A 126 -7.44 12.39 -0.79
C ALA A 126 -6.23 11.45 -0.73
N ILE A 127 -6.39 10.21 -0.24
CA ILE A 127 -5.29 9.23 -0.20
C ILE A 127 -4.82 8.86 -1.60
N LEU A 128 -5.75 8.59 -2.53
CA LEU A 128 -5.43 8.27 -3.91
C LEU A 128 -4.71 9.43 -4.60
N GLY A 129 -5.24 10.65 -4.50
CA GLY A 129 -4.59 11.84 -5.07
C GLY A 129 -3.22 12.13 -4.44
N PHE A 130 -3.08 11.92 -3.13
CA PHE A 130 -1.81 12.10 -2.44
C PHE A 130 -0.76 11.09 -2.91
N LEU A 131 -1.09 9.79 -3.01
CA LEU A 131 -0.14 8.76 -3.41
C LEU A 131 0.13 8.74 -4.92
N ASP A 132 -0.76 9.32 -5.74
CA ASP A 132 -0.50 9.58 -7.15
C ASP A 132 0.53 10.71 -7.32
N ALA A 133 0.38 11.81 -6.57
CA ALA A 133 1.32 12.94 -6.58
C ALA A 133 2.66 12.63 -5.89
N TYR A 134 2.63 11.88 -4.78
CA TYR A 134 3.79 11.57 -3.95
C TYR A 134 3.87 10.05 -3.69
N PRO A 135 4.26 9.25 -4.68
CA PRO A 135 4.22 7.79 -4.59
C PRO A 135 5.29 7.19 -3.65
N THR A 136 6.27 7.99 -3.22
CA THR A 136 7.43 7.53 -2.44
C THR A 136 7.73 8.42 -1.23
N PRO A 137 8.42 7.91 -0.20
CA PRO A 137 8.86 8.74 0.93
C PRO A 137 9.76 9.89 0.47
N SER A 138 10.65 9.65 -0.50
CA SER A 138 11.51 10.71 -1.06
C SER A 138 10.71 11.83 -1.72
N ALA A 139 9.61 11.51 -2.42
CA ALA A 139 8.75 12.51 -3.02
C ALA A 139 8.11 13.42 -1.96
N VAL A 140 7.64 12.85 -0.84
CA VAL A 140 7.10 13.63 0.29
C VAL A 140 8.17 14.50 0.93
N LEU A 141 9.40 14.00 1.06
CA LEU A 141 10.52 14.76 1.64
C LEU A 141 11.05 15.86 0.70
N GLY A 142 10.79 15.76 -0.61
CA GLY A 142 11.14 16.78 -1.60
C GLY A 142 10.06 17.85 -1.81
N ALA A 143 8.83 17.61 -1.35
CA ALA A 143 7.69 18.49 -1.54
C ALA A 143 7.69 19.67 -0.56
N SER A 144 7.16 20.81 -0.98
CA SER A 144 6.95 21.94 -0.09
C SER A 144 5.78 21.69 0.87
N ASN A 145 5.79 22.39 2.01
CA ASN A 145 4.72 22.26 2.98
C ASN A 145 3.35 22.63 2.40
N ARG A 146 3.31 23.66 1.55
CA ARG A 146 2.09 24.14 0.90
C ARG A 146 1.49 23.08 -0.01
N GLU A 147 2.29 22.44 -0.86
CA GLU A 147 1.79 21.43 -1.80
C GLU A 147 1.22 20.21 -1.06
N LEU A 148 1.89 19.77 0.01
CA LEU A 148 1.40 18.65 0.84
C LEU A 148 0.08 19.02 1.55
N GLU A 149 0.00 20.24 2.09
CA GLU A 149 -1.20 20.73 2.79
C GLU A 149 -2.39 20.91 1.84
N GLU A 150 -2.17 21.38 0.61
CA GLU A 150 -3.19 21.46 -0.44
C GLU A 150 -3.76 20.07 -0.77
N CYS A 151 -2.91 19.05 -0.92
CA CYS A 151 -3.37 17.68 -1.20
C CYS A 151 -4.21 17.07 -0.08
N ILE A 152 -3.85 17.32 1.18
CA ILE A 152 -4.55 16.74 2.35
C ILE A 152 -5.62 17.67 2.93
N GLY A 153 -5.83 18.84 2.33
CA GLY A 153 -6.78 19.87 2.77
C GLY A 153 -8.18 19.35 3.10
N PRO A 154 -8.80 18.52 2.24
CA PRO A 154 -10.13 17.96 2.49
C PRO A 154 -10.24 17.12 3.78
N LEU A 155 -9.12 16.66 4.37
CA LEU A 155 -9.11 15.81 5.56
C LEU A 155 -9.03 16.58 6.88
N GLY A 156 -8.75 17.89 6.82
CA GLY A 156 -8.48 18.73 7.99
C GLY A 156 -7.20 18.33 8.74
N LEU A 157 -6.86 19.07 9.81
CA LEU A 157 -5.63 18.87 10.59
C LEU A 157 -4.35 18.91 9.74
N MET A 158 -4.35 19.72 8.67
CA MET A 158 -3.32 19.73 7.63
C MET A 158 -1.91 19.86 8.19
N GLU A 159 -1.66 20.84 9.07
CA GLU A 159 -0.33 21.06 9.64
C GLU A 159 0.18 19.83 10.40
N VAL A 160 -0.66 19.22 11.25
CA VAL A 160 -0.28 18.05 12.06
C VAL A 160 -0.06 16.83 11.16
N ARG A 161 -0.94 16.62 10.17
CA ARG A 161 -0.82 15.51 9.21
C ARG A 161 0.42 15.66 8.35
N ARG A 162 0.70 16.86 7.83
CA ARG A 162 1.91 17.14 7.04
C ARG A 162 3.16 16.85 7.86
N LYS A 163 3.27 17.38 9.08
CA LYS A 163 4.43 17.11 9.96
C LYS A 163 4.59 15.60 10.21
N ALA A 164 3.49 14.89 10.45
CA ALA A 164 3.52 13.44 10.61
C ALA A 164 3.97 12.71 9.34
N LEU A 165 3.46 13.08 8.16
CA LEU A 165 3.87 12.49 6.88
C LEU A 165 5.36 12.69 6.61
N GLN A 166 5.87 13.91 6.78
CA GLN A 166 7.28 14.22 6.54
C GLN A 166 8.18 13.51 7.56
N GLN A 167 7.85 13.58 8.86
CA GLN A 167 8.67 12.93 9.88
C GLN A 167 8.67 11.41 9.76
N MET A 168 7.50 10.80 9.52
CA MET A 168 7.39 9.36 9.27
C MET A 168 8.19 8.95 8.03
N SER A 169 8.12 9.72 6.93
CA SER A 169 8.88 9.43 5.70
C SER A 169 10.39 9.53 5.90
N HIS A 170 10.84 10.49 6.71
CA HIS A 170 12.24 10.61 7.10
C HIS A 170 12.69 9.44 7.98
N ASP A 171 11.98 9.20 9.08
CA ASP A 171 12.30 8.17 10.07
C ASP A 171 12.21 6.76 9.50
N PHE A 172 11.37 6.57 8.48
CA PHE A 172 11.28 5.32 7.74
C PHE A 172 12.66 4.87 7.26
N PHE A 173 13.52 5.78 6.78
CA PHE A 173 14.90 5.48 6.39
C PHE A 173 15.91 5.68 7.52
N ALA A 174 15.74 6.75 8.30
CA ALA A 174 16.76 7.26 9.22
C ALA A 174 16.74 6.65 10.62
N LYS A 175 15.79 5.75 10.94
CA LYS A 175 15.75 5.06 12.24
C LYS A 175 15.85 3.55 12.11
N ALA A 176 16.55 2.89 13.04
CA ALA A 176 16.33 1.47 13.28
C ALA A 176 15.01 1.36 14.06
N TRP A 177 13.98 0.81 13.42
CA TRP A 177 12.65 0.67 14.01
C TRP A 177 12.17 -0.76 13.83
N GLU A 178 11.40 -1.26 14.79
CA GLU A 178 10.78 -2.58 14.72
C GLU A 178 9.26 -2.48 14.49
N ASP A 179 8.67 -1.38 14.94
CA ASP A 179 7.24 -1.10 14.88
C ASP A 179 7.01 0.38 14.50
N PRO A 180 6.00 0.68 13.68
CA PRO A 180 5.74 2.06 13.25
C PRO A 180 5.24 2.95 14.38
N SER A 181 4.88 2.41 15.55
CA SER A 181 4.54 3.22 16.74
C SER A 181 5.65 4.16 17.20
N HIS A 182 6.89 3.94 16.74
CA HIS A 182 8.01 4.85 16.99
C HIS A 182 7.97 6.13 16.13
N PHE A 183 7.13 6.17 15.10
CA PHE A 183 7.03 7.32 14.21
C PHE A 183 6.03 8.35 14.73
N TYR A 184 6.38 9.62 14.55
CA TYR A 184 5.47 10.72 14.86
C TYR A 184 4.18 10.59 14.03
N GLY A 185 3.03 10.59 14.71
CA GLY A 185 1.70 10.44 14.11
C GLY A 185 1.26 8.99 13.87
N CYS A 186 2.11 7.99 14.10
CA CYS A 186 1.74 6.58 14.02
C CYS A 186 1.39 6.04 15.42
N GLY A 187 0.10 6.04 15.75
CA GLY A 187 -0.38 5.45 17.00
C GLY A 187 -0.64 3.94 16.91
N LYS A 188 -1.27 3.40 17.96
CA LYS A 188 -1.65 1.99 18.06
C LYS A 188 -2.44 1.47 16.85
N PHE A 189 -3.34 2.27 16.29
CA PHE A 189 -4.08 1.91 15.08
C PHE A 189 -3.15 1.64 13.88
N ALA A 190 -2.15 2.49 13.65
CA ALA A 190 -1.20 2.31 12.55
C ALA A 190 -0.32 1.07 12.78
N SER A 191 0.12 0.85 14.02
CA SER A 191 0.87 -0.36 14.43
C SER A 191 0.06 -1.64 14.23
N ASP A 192 -1.16 -1.73 14.77
CA ASP A 192 -2.03 -2.88 14.61
C ASP A 192 -2.30 -3.16 13.12
N SER A 193 -2.60 -2.10 12.35
CA SER A 193 -2.84 -2.19 10.90
C SER A 193 -1.61 -2.72 10.16
N TRP A 194 -0.42 -2.15 10.39
CA TRP A 194 0.81 -2.59 9.76
C TRP A 194 1.15 -4.06 10.11
N ARG A 195 0.95 -4.48 11.37
CA ARG A 195 1.17 -5.88 11.76
C ARG A 195 0.24 -6.83 11.00
N ILE A 196 -1.02 -6.45 10.81
CA ILE A 196 -2.02 -7.25 10.09
C ILE A 196 -1.67 -7.35 8.60
N PHE A 197 -1.47 -6.21 7.95
CA PHE A 197 -1.38 -6.15 6.49
C PHE A 197 0.05 -6.31 5.95
N CYS A 198 1.06 -5.80 6.67
CA CYS A 198 2.46 -5.86 6.25
C CYS A 198 3.25 -7.00 6.90
N ARG A 199 2.80 -7.52 8.06
CA ARG A 199 3.47 -8.64 8.77
C ARG A 199 2.62 -9.90 8.90
N SER A 200 1.45 -9.95 8.26
CA SER A 200 0.55 -11.11 8.25
C SER A 200 0.08 -11.59 9.63
N GLN A 201 -0.07 -10.68 10.60
CA GLN A 201 -0.67 -11.03 11.88
C GLN A 201 -2.15 -11.39 11.68
N THR A 202 -2.53 -12.60 12.09
CA THR A 202 -3.92 -13.13 12.03
C THR A 202 -4.63 -13.10 13.38
N CYS A 203 -3.88 -12.87 14.47
CA CYS A 203 -4.41 -12.83 15.83
C CYS A 203 -5.01 -11.46 16.16
N ALA A 204 -6.26 -11.45 16.65
CA ALA A 204 -6.96 -10.25 17.09
C ALA A 204 -6.62 -9.83 18.54
N LYS A 205 -5.83 -10.63 19.26
CA LYS A 205 -5.42 -10.32 20.64
C LYS A 205 -4.63 -9.01 20.65
N GLY A 206 -5.05 -8.09 21.50
CA GLY A 206 -4.40 -6.79 21.64
C GLY A 206 -4.72 -5.78 20.54
N VAL A 207 -5.46 -6.13 19.49
CA VAL A 207 -5.94 -5.14 18.49
C VAL A 207 -7.05 -4.32 19.14
N GLU A 208 -7.08 -3.00 18.92
CA GLU A 208 -8.12 -2.13 19.50
C GLU A 208 -9.21 -1.75 18.51
N ASP A 209 -8.83 -1.40 17.27
CA ASP A 209 -9.76 -0.90 16.28
C ASP A 209 -10.82 -1.94 15.86
N ALA A 210 -12.08 -1.51 15.85
CA ALA A 210 -13.22 -2.38 15.57
C ALA A 210 -13.24 -2.85 14.11
N THR A 211 -12.72 -2.05 13.17
CA THR A 211 -12.67 -2.38 11.75
C THR A 211 -11.58 -3.41 11.47
N LEU A 212 -10.39 -3.24 12.06
CA LEU A 212 -9.30 -4.22 12.02
C LEU A 212 -9.73 -5.56 12.64
N LYS A 213 -10.45 -5.54 13.77
CA LYS A 213 -11.03 -6.76 14.36
C LYS A 213 -12.00 -7.47 13.41
N ARG A 214 -12.84 -6.71 12.70
CA ARG A 214 -13.77 -7.27 11.71
C ARG A 214 -13.02 -7.89 10.53
N TYR A 215 -11.96 -7.23 10.06
CA TYR A 215 -11.09 -7.79 9.01
C TYR A 215 -10.46 -9.10 9.47
N LEU A 216 -9.88 -9.15 10.68
CA LEU A 216 -9.27 -10.37 11.23
C LEU A 216 -10.28 -11.51 11.42
N ARG A 217 -11.49 -11.21 11.89
CA ARG A 217 -12.56 -12.23 11.96
C ARG A 217 -12.92 -12.77 10.59
N TRP A 218 -13.06 -11.90 9.59
CA TRP A 218 -13.29 -12.31 8.21
C TRP A 218 -12.13 -13.15 7.67
N LEU A 219 -10.89 -12.73 7.91
CA LEU A 219 -9.70 -13.44 7.45
C LEU A 219 -9.66 -14.87 7.99
N ASN A 220 -10.04 -15.06 9.26
CA ASN A 220 -10.01 -16.35 9.95
C ASN A 220 -11.24 -17.25 9.67
N THR A 221 -12.40 -16.67 9.32
CA THR A 221 -13.66 -17.44 9.20
C THR A 221 -14.27 -17.44 7.80
N GLY A 222 -13.81 -16.56 6.91
CA GLY A 222 -14.40 -16.28 5.61
C GLY A 222 -15.75 -15.55 5.64
N LYS A 223 -16.31 -15.25 6.82
CA LYS A 223 -17.65 -14.68 6.98
C LYS A 223 -17.59 -13.21 7.39
N LEU A 224 -18.44 -12.39 6.78
CA LEU A 224 -18.66 -11.01 7.22
C LEU A 224 -19.85 -10.95 8.16
N GLU A 225 -19.63 -10.43 9.36
CA GLU A 225 -20.72 -10.07 10.27
C GLU A 225 -21.35 -8.75 9.83
N ALA A 226 -22.69 -8.68 9.93
CA ALA A 226 -23.41 -7.44 9.76
C ALA A 226 -22.86 -6.38 10.74
N LYS A 227 -22.66 -5.15 10.26
CA LYS A 227 -22.25 -4.03 11.11
C LYS A 227 -23.26 -3.94 12.25
N ALA A 228 -22.81 -4.11 13.50
CA ALA A 228 -23.68 -3.94 14.66
C ALA A 228 -24.36 -2.57 14.52
N LYS A 229 -25.70 -2.55 14.50
CA LYS A 229 -26.46 -1.30 14.44
C LYS A 229 -26.05 -0.49 15.67
N ALA A 230 -25.45 0.68 15.45
CA ALA A 230 -25.29 1.68 16.50
C ALA A 230 -26.68 1.89 17.12
N GLY A 231 -26.78 1.81 18.45
CA GLY A 231 -28.04 1.68 19.20
C GLY A 231 -29.03 2.82 18.97
N GLY A 232 -29.84 2.71 17.92
CA GLY A 232 -31.08 3.44 17.72
C GLY A 232 -32.27 2.53 18.05
N LYS A 233 -33.17 3.01 18.91
CA LYS A 233 -34.47 2.38 19.23
C LYS A 233 -35.16 1.82 17.97
N PRO A 234 -35.88 0.69 18.06
CA PRO A 234 -36.50 0.07 16.89
C PRO A 234 -37.61 0.98 16.35
N ALA A 235 -37.39 1.56 15.16
CA ALA A 235 -38.46 2.16 14.38
C ALA A 235 -39.35 1.05 13.82
N GLY A 236 -40.66 1.20 14.01
CA GLY A 236 -41.68 0.18 13.74
C GLY A 236 -41.67 -0.37 12.32
N ARG A 237 -42.07 -1.64 12.21
CA ARG A 237 -42.31 -2.36 10.95
C ARG A 237 -43.18 -1.53 10.00
N ARG A 238 -42.68 -1.25 8.80
CA ARG A 238 -43.51 -0.97 7.61
C ARG A 238 -43.23 -2.04 6.56
N ALA A 239 -44.32 -2.58 6.01
CA ALA A 239 -44.38 -3.74 5.13
C ALA A 239 -43.67 -3.50 3.79
N ALA A 240 -43.13 -4.59 3.24
CA ALA A 240 -42.37 -4.63 1.99
C ALA A 240 -43.28 -4.47 0.76
N ALA A 241 -42.92 -3.56 -0.15
CA ALA A 241 -43.42 -3.54 -1.52
C ALA A 241 -42.36 -4.11 -2.47
N LYS A 242 -42.68 -5.20 -3.18
CA LYS A 242 -41.84 -5.82 -4.22
C LYS A 242 -41.63 -4.83 -5.37
N ARG A 243 -40.38 -4.52 -5.71
CA ARG A 243 -40.01 -3.86 -6.98
C ARG A 243 -39.60 -4.91 -8.01
N LYS A 244 -40.22 -4.84 -9.19
CA LYS A 244 -39.91 -5.63 -10.38
C LYS A 244 -38.51 -5.28 -10.91
N LEU A 245 -37.83 -6.30 -11.43
CA LEU A 245 -36.53 -6.21 -12.09
C LEU A 245 -36.75 -5.71 -13.52
N ASP A 246 -36.29 -4.49 -13.84
CA ASP A 246 -36.33 -3.98 -15.21
C ASP A 246 -35.22 -4.63 -16.03
N THR A 247 -35.61 -5.17 -17.19
CA THR A 247 -34.74 -5.81 -18.18
C THR A 247 -34.01 -4.76 -19.01
N LEU A 248 -32.72 -4.99 -19.27
CA LEU A 248 -31.89 -4.15 -20.14
C LEU A 248 -32.40 -4.20 -21.61
N PRO A 249 -32.36 -3.08 -22.36
CA PRO A 249 -32.78 -3.05 -23.75
C PRO A 249 -31.72 -3.66 -24.68
N PRO A 250 -32.13 -4.25 -25.83
CA PRO A 250 -31.20 -4.93 -26.74
C PRO A 250 -30.38 -3.94 -27.58
N ALA A 251 -29.17 -4.37 -27.96
CA ALA A 251 -28.19 -3.61 -28.72
C ALA A 251 -28.70 -3.21 -30.13
N ARG A 252 -28.43 -1.96 -30.53
CA ARG A 252 -28.74 -1.43 -31.88
C ARG A 252 -27.78 -2.01 -32.92
N VAL A 253 -28.35 -2.61 -33.96
CA VAL A 253 -27.64 -2.99 -35.19
C VAL A 253 -27.39 -1.74 -36.05
N LEU A 254 -26.13 -1.49 -36.41
CA LEU A 254 -25.70 -0.47 -37.37
C LEU A 254 -26.20 -0.86 -38.77
N ARG A 255 -27.05 -0.02 -39.40
CA ARG A 255 -27.38 -0.12 -40.83
C ARG A 255 -26.49 0.81 -41.64
N SER A 256 -25.73 0.23 -42.57
CA SER A 256 -25.00 0.91 -43.62
C SER A 256 -25.95 1.59 -44.60
N GLY A 257 -25.55 2.77 -45.08
CA GLY A 257 -26.41 3.67 -45.83
C GLY A 257 -26.58 3.33 -47.32
N ARG A 258 -27.53 4.04 -47.93
CA ARG A 258 -27.48 4.43 -49.35
C ARG A 258 -28.24 5.74 -49.53
N LYS A 259 -27.53 6.80 -49.92
CA LYS A 259 -28.11 8.01 -50.49
C LYS A 259 -28.17 7.81 -52.01
N ARG A 260 -29.35 8.15 -52.56
CA ARG A 260 -29.72 8.42 -53.96
C ARG A 260 -29.17 7.48 -55.03
#